data_AF-A0AAE4AQM0-F1
#
_entry.id   AF-A0AAE4AQM0-F1
#
_cell.length_a   1.000
_cell.length_b   1.000
_cell.length_c   1.000
_cell.angle_alpha   90.00
_cell.angle_beta   90.00
_cell.angle_gamma   90.00
#
_symmetry.space_group_name_H-M   'P 1'
#
loop_
_entity.id
_entity.type
_entity.pdbx_description
1 polymer ?
#
loop_
_entity_poly.entity_id
_entity_poly.type
_entity_poly.pdbx_seq_one_letter_code
_entity_poly.pdbx_strand_id
1 'polypeptide(L)'
;MKRICMMTMGMALIGTLLAEPQAEKQVLTQAGEFSTLWLPSSSLMVGAVVEANGAARMAAQLPKEESATAYGFAAAGITKEQGSFCLGVLMTDLKVALQANDQVRTTAAIDALVTGLQQLKASEPLLRATLQLGAAHHAGMGTDALRRLGLPVIEPFIEAFVEQEGLVVHLRLGEWVESVRLALASADESKPAAATLLLTQMNPAAFFLSALQNAGLPAGGKAALETLKALANEPKLSNAHITQARTAVEQIALAMR
;
A
#
# COMPACT_ATOMS: atom_id res chain seq x y z
N MET A 1 -84.00 -9.99 -19.94
CA MET A 1 -84.81 -8.84 -19.48
C MET A 1 -83.89 -7.90 -18.69
N LYS A 2 -83.93 -6.58 -19.02
CA LYS A 2 -83.82 -5.38 -18.16
C LYS A 2 -83.08 -5.53 -16.82
N ARG A 3 -82.24 -4.62 -16.29
CA ARG A 3 -81.82 -3.22 -16.51
C ARG A 3 -80.76 -2.99 -15.39
N ILE A 4 -79.58 -2.40 -15.65
CA ILE A 4 -79.23 -0.97 -15.52
C ILE A 4 -79.10 -0.42 -14.06
N CYS A 5 -78.03 0.37 -13.88
CA CYS A 5 -77.77 1.47 -12.91
C CYS A 5 -77.25 1.11 -11.51
N MET A 6 -76.03 1.52 -11.15
CA MET A 6 -75.53 2.90 -10.84
C MET A 6 -75.90 3.36 -9.42
N MET A 7 -74.86 3.66 -8.64
CA MET A 7 -74.62 4.89 -7.85
C MET A 7 -73.76 4.54 -6.62
N THR A 8 -72.46 4.85 -6.62
CA THR A 8 -71.79 6.12 -6.22
C THR A 8 -71.73 6.42 -4.72
N MET A 9 -70.50 6.75 -4.33
CA MET A 9 -70.06 7.70 -3.29
C MET A 9 -69.89 7.23 -1.84
N GLY A 10 -68.65 7.37 -1.37
CA GLY A 10 -68.26 7.35 0.04
C GLY A 10 -66.74 7.46 0.21
N MET A 11 -66.18 8.66 0.05
CA MET A 11 -64.79 9.02 0.39
C MET A 11 -64.49 8.84 1.88
N ALA A 12 -63.29 8.30 2.20
CA ALA A 12 -62.39 8.70 3.30
C ALA A 12 -61.12 7.82 3.15
N LEU A 13 -60.01 8.27 2.59
CA LEU A 13 -59.03 9.25 3.10
C LEU A 13 -58.49 8.91 4.50
N ILE A 14 -57.65 7.88 4.58
CA ILE A 14 -56.58 7.79 5.59
C ILE A 14 -55.32 7.30 4.88
N GLY A 15 -54.39 8.24 4.68
CA GLY A 15 -53.05 7.95 4.23
C GLY A 15 -52.28 7.23 5.33
N THR A 16 -51.60 6.16 4.97
CA THR A 16 -50.44 5.67 5.72
C THR A 16 -49.36 5.27 4.73
N LEU A 17 -48.23 5.94 4.92
CA LEU A 17 -46.95 5.75 4.28
C LEU A 17 -46.60 4.27 4.04
N LEU A 18 -46.50 3.89 2.77
CA LEU A 18 -45.58 2.85 2.33
C LEU A 18 -44.87 3.39 1.09
N ALA A 19 -43.86 4.23 1.35
CA ALA A 19 -42.84 4.51 0.36
C ALA A 19 -42.00 3.24 0.22
N GLU A 20 -42.08 2.59 -0.95
CA GLU A 20 -41.08 1.62 -1.36
C GLU A 20 -39.70 2.28 -1.29
N PRO A 21 -38.68 1.63 -0.68
CA PRO A 21 -37.32 2.11 -0.81
C PRO A 21 -36.93 1.92 -2.27
N GLN A 22 -36.98 3.00 -3.05
CA GLN A 22 -36.24 3.06 -4.30
C GLN A 22 -34.77 2.87 -3.92
N ALA A 23 -34.26 1.67 -4.16
CA ALA A 23 -32.83 1.42 -4.21
C ALA A 23 -32.30 2.32 -5.33
N GLU A 24 -31.80 3.48 -4.92
CA GLU A 24 -31.00 4.37 -5.74
C GLU A 24 -29.82 3.50 -6.22
N LYS A 25 -29.91 3.00 -7.45
CA LYS A 25 -28.74 2.57 -8.19
C LYS A 25 -27.93 3.84 -8.39
N GLN A 26 -27.08 4.16 -7.41
CA GLN A 26 -25.93 5.02 -7.64
C GLN A 26 -25.09 4.31 -8.68
N VAL A 27 -25.37 4.67 -9.93
CA VAL A 27 -24.50 4.40 -11.06
C VAL A 27 -23.24 5.23 -10.78
N LEU A 28 -22.19 4.56 -10.31
CA LEU A 28 -20.83 5.06 -10.18
C LEU A 28 -20.31 5.40 -11.59
N THR A 29 -20.76 6.53 -12.14
CA THR A 29 -20.33 7.05 -13.44
C THR A 29 -19.61 8.37 -13.27
N GLN A 30 -18.52 8.41 -12.50
CA GLN A 30 -17.43 9.36 -12.74
C GLN A 30 -16.10 8.73 -12.33
N ALA A 31 -15.25 8.43 -13.32
CA ALA A 31 -13.85 8.03 -13.11
C ALA A 31 -13.00 9.10 -12.38
N GLY A 32 -13.58 10.25 -12.05
CA GLY A 32 -12.95 11.34 -11.28
C GLY A 32 -13.18 11.27 -9.76
N GLU A 33 -14.19 10.56 -9.26
CA GLU A 33 -14.44 10.48 -7.80
C GLU A 33 -13.67 9.34 -7.11
N PHE A 34 -13.01 8.47 -7.88
CA PHE A 34 -12.10 7.44 -7.35
C PHE A 34 -10.78 8.01 -6.80
N SER A 35 -10.47 9.30 -7.03
CA SER A 35 -9.22 9.92 -6.56
C SER A 35 -9.17 10.17 -5.05
N THR A 36 -10.25 9.91 -4.31
CA THR A 36 -10.32 9.97 -2.84
C THR A 36 -10.34 8.59 -2.18
N LEU A 37 -10.29 7.50 -2.96
CA LEU A 37 -10.19 6.17 -2.38
C LEU A 37 -8.88 6.05 -1.61
N TRP A 38 -8.99 5.69 -0.33
CA TRP A 38 -7.86 5.30 0.49
C TRP A 38 -7.07 4.24 -0.25
N LEU A 39 -5.77 4.49 -0.47
CA LEU A 39 -4.91 3.46 -1.02
C LEU A 39 -4.94 2.25 -0.08
N PRO A 40 -5.07 1.03 -0.64
CA PRO A 40 -5.03 -0.18 0.16
C PRO A 40 -3.71 -0.26 0.92
N SER A 41 -3.73 -0.84 2.13
CA SER A 41 -2.50 -1.08 2.89
C SER A 41 -1.56 -2.02 2.15
N SER A 42 -0.27 -2.01 2.51
CA SER A 42 0.70 -2.97 1.98
C SER A 42 0.27 -4.42 2.09
N SER A 43 -0.56 -4.81 3.07
CA SER A 43 -1.04 -6.20 3.17
C SER A 43 -1.80 -6.66 1.93
N LEU A 44 -2.66 -5.79 1.38
CA LEU A 44 -3.42 -6.09 0.16
C LEU A 44 -2.53 -5.99 -1.09
N MET A 45 -1.67 -4.96 -1.16
CA MET A 45 -0.77 -4.77 -2.30
C MET A 45 0.25 -5.91 -2.40
N VAL A 46 0.93 -6.24 -1.30
CA VAL A 46 1.95 -7.30 -1.24
C VAL A 46 1.33 -8.67 -1.48
N GLY A 47 0.15 -8.95 -0.91
CA GLY A 47 -0.54 -10.23 -1.10
C GLY A 47 -0.74 -10.57 -2.58
N ALA A 48 -1.32 -9.64 -3.35
CA ALA A 48 -1.57 -9.83 -4.78
C ALA A 48 -0.27 -10.00 -5.59
N VAL A 49 0.78 -9.25 -5.23
CA VAL A 49 2.05 -9.26 -5.96
C VAL A 49 2.84 -10.53 -5.68
N VAL A 50 2.82 -10.99 -4.43
CA VAL A 50 3.44 -12.25 -4.02
C VAL A 50 2.71 -13.45 -4.61
N GLU A 51 1.39 -13.42 -4.69
CA GLU A 51 0.63 -14.47 -5.39
C GLU A 51 1.03 -14.55 -6.88
N ALA A 52 1.23 -13.40 -7.52
CA ALA A 52 1.56 -13.36 -8.94
C ALA A 52 3.04 -13.67 -9.27
N ASN A 53 4.01 -13.27 -8.43
CA ASN A 53 5.45 -13.49 -8.68
C ASN A 53 6.07 -14.62 -7.86
N GLY A 54 5.42 -15.08 -6.79
CA GLY A 54 5.96 -16.05 -5.85
C GLY A 54 6.89 -15.40 -4.81
N ALA A 55 6.60 -15.67 -3.53
CA ALA A 55 7.27 -15.04 -2.39
C ALA A 55 8.79 -15.21 -2.41
N ALA A 56 9.29 -16.41 -2.72
CA ALA A 56 10.72 -16.71 -2.75
C ALA A 56 11.50 -15.88 -3.80
N ARG A 57 10.90 -15.65 -4.98
CA ARG A 57 11.53 -14.83 -6.03
C ARG A 57 11.60 -13.36 -5.64
N MET A 58 10.56 -12.84 -5.01
CA MET A 58 10.56 -11.49 -4.48
C MET A 58 11.54 -11.33 -3.31
N ALA A 59 11.54 -12.27 -2.36
CA ALA A 59 12.46 -12.27 -1.24
C ALA A 59 13.92 -12.27 -1.70
N ALA A 60 14.25 -12.94 -2.80
CA ALA A 60 15.59 -12.91 -3.38
C ALA A 60 16.09 -11.48 -3.74
N GLN A 61 15.19 -10.53 -3.97
CA GLN A 61 15.49 -9.13 -4.33
C GLN A 61 15.65 -8.19 -3.12
N LEU A 62 15.40 -8.69 -1.91
CA LEU A 62 15.56 -7.92 -0.69
C LEU A 62 17.04 -7.75 -0.34
N PRO A 63 17.42 -6.77 0.49
CA PRO A 63 18.75 -6.72 1.09
C PRO A 63 18.95 -7.90 2.05
N LYS A 64 20.16 -8.46 2.07
CA LYS A 64 20.56 -9.52 3.02
C LYS A 64 21.15 -8.95 4.31
N GLU A 65 21.62 -7.71 4.25
CA GLU A 65 22.33 -7.06 5.34
C GLU A 65 21.37 -6.37 6.32
N GLU A 66 21.69 -6.48 7.60
CA GLU A 66 20.95 -5.96 8.75
C GLU A 66 21.20 -4.45 8.94
N SER A 67 21.07 -3.64 7.89
CA SER A 67 21.30 -2.20 8.02
C SER A 67 20.06 -1.39 7.67
N ALA A 68 19.61 -0.59 8.64
CA ALA A 68 18.61 0.45 8.41
C ALA A 68 19.04 1.42 7.30
N THR A 69 20.36 1.61 7.08
CA THR A 69 20.87 2.44 5.98
C THR A 69 20.48 1.89 4.61
N ALA A 70 20.29 0.58 4.46
CA ALA A 70 19.81 -0.03 3.20
C ALA A 70 18.39 0.45 2.83
N TYR A 71 17.63 0.87 3.84
CA TYR A 71 16.28 1.42 3.69
C TYR A 71 16.25 2.94 3.61
N GLY A 72 17.40 3.63 3.75
CA GLY A 72 17.50 5.09 3.74
C GLY A 72 17.61 5.76 5.11
N PHE A 73 17.60 4.99 6.20
CA PHE A 73 17.79 5.54 7.54
C PHE A 73 19.27 5.92 7.75
N ALA A 74 19.58 7.22 7.75
CA ALA A 74 20.94 7.73 7.87
C ALA A 74 21.24 8.32 9.26
N ALA A 75 22.49 8.18 9.71
CA ALA A 75 22.96 8.73 10.99
C ALA A 75 22.90 10.27 11.07
N ALA A 76 22.92 10.96 9.91
CA ALA A 76 22.84 12.42 9.82
C ALA A 76 21.43 12.97 10.08
N GLY A 77 20.45 12.10 10.36
CA GLY A 77 19.05 12.44 10.52
C GLY A 77 18.27 12.28 9.22
N ILE A 78 16.99 11.94 9.36
CA ILE A 78 16.02 11.76 8.28
C ILE A 78 14.81 12.65 8.59
N THR A 79 14.20 13.26 7.58
CA THR A 79 12.94 13.98 7.77
C THR A 79 11.82 13.00 8.14
N LYS A 80 10.73 13.47 8.76
CA LYS A 80 9.64 12.57 9.14
C LYS A 80 8.96 11.96 7.90
N GLU A 81 8.89 12.72 6.82
CA GLU A 81 8.36 12.34 5.52
C GLU A 81 9.17 11.20 4.90
N GLN A 82 10.50 11.39 4.78
CA GLN A 82 11.42 10.36 4.31
C GLN A 82 11.39 9.14 5.23
N GLY A 83 11.36 9.35 6.54
CA GLY A 83 11.25 8.29 7.54
C GLY A 83 10.00 7.44 7.38
N SER A 84 8.85 8.08 7.20
CA SER A 84 7.56 7.41 6.97
C SER A 84 7.58 6.62 5.66
N PHE A 85 8.16 7.19 4.60
CA PHE A 85 8.40 6.45 3.35
C PHE A 85 9.29 5.22 3.56
N CYS A 86 10.41 5.37 4.27
CA CYS A 86 11.33 4.27 4.55
C CYS A 86 10.68 3.16 5.41
N LEU A 87 9.82 3.53 6.37
CA LEU A 87 8.99 2.55 7.10
C LEU A 87 8.08 1.76 6.15
N GLY A 88 7.49 2.40 5.15
CA GLY A 88 6.60 1.73 4.18
C GLY A 88 7.34 0.73 3.30
N VAL A 89 8.54 1.10 2.84
CA VAL A 89 9.47 0.19 2.15
C VAL A 89 9.77 -1.01 3.05
N LEU A 90 10.18 -0.74 4.30
CA LEU A 90 10.60 -1.79 5.22
C LEU A 90 9.46 -2.75 5.59
N MET A 91 8.24 -2.23 5.81
CA MET A 91 7.06 -3.04 6.08
C MET A 91 6.72 -3.97 4.91
N THR A 92 6.93 -3.50 3.68
CA THR A 92 6.77 -4.30 2.47
C THR A 92 7.78 -5.45 2.42
N ASP A 93 9.06 -5.14 2.67
CA ASP A 93 10.14 -6.12 2.69
C ASP A 93 9.94 -7.18 3.77
N LEU A 94 9.54 -6.76 4.98
CA LEU A 94 9.21 -7.67 6.08
C LEU A 94 8.07 -8.62 5.70
N LYS A 95 7.00 -8.12 5.07
CA LYS A 95 5.87 -8.95 4.61
C LYS A 95 6.31 -10.00 3.60
N VAL A 96 7.12 -9.58 2.61
CA VAL A 96 7.64 -10.49 1.58
C VAL A 96 8.56 -11.55 2.19
N ALA A 97 9.47 -11.17 3.09
CA ALA A 97 10.36 -12.10 3.78
C ALA A 97 9.58 -13.14 4.61
N LEU A 98 8.57 -12.68 5.36
CA LEU A 98 7.71 -13.55 6.16
C LEU A 98 6.91 -14.53 5.29
N GLN A 99 6.34 -14.05 4.17
CA GLN A 99 5.61 -14.88 3.22
C GLN A 99 6.51 -15.88 2.50
N ALA A 100 7.78 -15.55 2.29
CA ALA A 100 8.78 -16.45 1.70
C ALA A 100 9.36 -17.46 2.71
N ASN A 101 9.02 -17.34 3.99
CA ASN A 101 9.65 -18.08 5.08
C ASN A 101 11.18 -17.94 5.09
N ASP A 102 11.68 -16.74 4.73
CA ASP A 102 13.09 -16.42 4.74
C ASP A 102 13.50 -15.86 6.10
N GLN A 103 14.11 -16.72 6.91
CA GLN A 103 14.50 -16.41 8.29
C GLN A 103 15.53 -15.28 8.37
N VAL A 104 16.54 -15.30 7.49
CA VAL A 104 17.64 -14.32 7.47
C VAL A 104 17.09 -12.94 7.13
N ARG A 105 16.26 -12.85 6.11
CA ARG A 105 15.69 -11.57 5.68
C ARG A 105 14.64 -11.04 6.64
N THR A 106 13.90 -11.94 7.29
CA THR A 106 12.96 -11.56 8.35
C THR A 106 13.70 -10.91 9.51
N THR A 107 14.81 -11.50 9.97
CA THR A 107 15.66 -10.91 11.01
C THR A 107 16.16 -9.53 10.60
N ALA A 108 16.79 -9.43 9.43
CA ALA A 108 17.34 -8.17 8.93
C ALA A 108 16.28 -7.05 8.81
N ALA A 109 15.06 -7.39 8.36
CA ALA A 109 13.97 -6.42 8.28
C ALA A 109 13.47 -6.00 9.68
N ILE A 110 13.33 -6.92 10.64
CA ILE A 110 12.93 -6.57 12.01
C ILE A 110 13.97 -5.66 12.68
N ASP A 111 15.26 -5.96 12.54
CA ASP A 111 16.33 -5.16 13.14
C ASP A 111 16.39 -3.76 12.54
N ALA A 112 16.21 -3.67 11.22
CA ALA A 112 16.08 -2.39 10.53
C ALA A 112 14.82 -1.62 10.97
N LEU A 113 13.70 -2.32 11.27
CA LEU A 113 12.47 -1.69 11.76
C LEU A 113 12.69 -1.05 13.12
N VAL A 114 13.31 -1.78 14.05
CA VAL A 114 13.66 -1.28 15.38
C VAL A 114 14.53 -0.03 15.26
N THR A 115 15.59 -0.10 14.45
CA THR A 115 16.52 1.02 14.26
C THR A 115 15.82 2.23 13.63
N GLY A 116 14.99 2.01 12.60
CA GLY A 116 14.22 3.07 11.94
C GLY A 116 13.25 3.76 12.91
N LEU A 117 12.49 2.98 13.69
CA LEU A 117 11.59 3.52 14.71
C LEU A 117 12.34 4.30 15.80
N GLN A 118 13.54 3.86 16.20
CA GLN A 118 14.38 4.61 17.15
C GLN A 118 14.83 5.95 16.57
N GLN A 119 15.29 5.98 15.31
CA GLN A 119 15.68 7.23 14.64
C GLN A 119 14.52 8.21 14.50
N LEU A 120 13.31 7.69 14.28
CA LEU A 120 12.07 8.48 14.22
C LEU A 120 11.51 8.84 15.60
N LYS A 121 12.20 8.46 16.68
CA LYS A 121 11.78 8.73 18.07
C LYS A 121 10.38 8.19 18.36
N ALA A 122 10.09 7.00 17.85
CA ALA A 122 8.86 6.29 18.14
C ALA A 122 8.65 6.12 19.66
N SER A 123 7.39 6.02 20.07
CA SER A 123 7.05 5.85 21.48
C SER A 123 7.63 4.54 22.04
N GLU A 124 7.98 4.56 23.33
CA GLU A 124 8.49 3.38 24.05
C GLU A 124 7.58 2.14 23.89
N PRO A 125 6.24 2.24 23.94
CA PRO A 125 5.37 1.08 23.69
C PRO A 125 5.56 0.46 22.30
N LEU A 126 5.66 1.28 21.24
CA LEU A 126 5.85 0.80 19.86
C LEU A 126 7.25 0.17 19.68
N LEU A 127 8.29 0.80 20.23
CA LEU A 127 9.64 0.24 20.23
C LEU A 127 9.69 -1.12 20.93
N ARG A 128 9.06 -1.22 22.11
CA ARG A 128 9.01 -2.46 22.89
C ARG A 128 8.26 -3.56 22.16
N ALA A 129 7.12 -3.26 21.53
CA ALA A 129 6.36 -4.23 20.75
C ALA A 129 7.19 -4.78 19.58
N THR A 130 7.94 -3.91 18.90
CA THR A 130 8.81 -4.30 17.79
C THR A 130 10.00 -5.15 18.27
N LEU A 131 10.63 -4.78 19.38
CA LEU A 131 11.69 -5.58 20.02
C LEU A 131 11.20 -6.96 20.45
N GLN A 132 9.97 -7.05 20.97
CA GLN A 132 9.36 -8.32 21.35
C GLN A 132 9.08 -9.21 20.13
N LEU A 133 8.72 -8.63 18.98
CA LEU A 133 8.59 -9.35 17.72
C LEU A 133 9.93 -9.99 17.30
N GLY A 134 11.03 -9.22 17.38
CA GLY A 134 12.38 -9.72 17.11
C GLY A 134 12.81 -10.81 18.10
N ALA A 135 12.58 -10.60 19.39
CA ALA A 135 12.87 -11.60 20.41
C ALA A 135 12.10 -12.91 20.20
N ALA A 136 10.82 -12.83 19.80
CA ALA A 136 10.02 -14.00 19.47
C ALA A 136 10.58 -14.77 18.27
N HIS A 137 10.99 -14.05 17.21
CA HIS A 137 11.65 -14.63 16.04
C HIS A 137 12.95 -15.35 16.43
N HIS A 138 13.84 -14.69 17.19
CA HIS A 138 15.09 -15.28 17.66
C HIS A 138 14.89 -16.47 18.61
N ALA A 139 13.79 -16.51 19.35
CA ALA A 139 13.42 -17.65 20.19
C ALA A 139 12.86 -18.84 19.38
N GLY A 140 12.84 -18.76 18.04
CA GLY A 140 12.41 -19.84 17.15
C GLY A 140 10.94 -19.80 16.75
N MET A 141 10.24 -18.67 16.96
CA MET A 141 8.92 -18.49 16.39
C MET A 141 9.03 -18.49 14.86
N GLY A 142 8.36 -19.43 14.19
CA GLY A 142 8.38 -19.54 12.73
C GLY A 142 7.79 -18.31 12.05
N THR A 143 8.24 -18.00 10.82
CA THR A 143 7.77 -16.79 10.10
C THR A 143 6.26 -16.84 9.82
N ASP A 144 5.65 -18.01 9.68
CA ASP A 144 4.19 -18.10 9.48
C ASP A 144 3.42 -17.63 10.73
N ALA A 145 3.94 -17.93 11.93
CA ALA A 145 3.35 -17.44 13.17
C ALA A 145 3.54 -15.92 13.30
N LEU A 146 4.73 -15.41 12.98
CA LEU A 146 4.97 -13.95 12.94
C LEU A 146 4.07 -13.25 11.92
N ARG A 147 3.89 -13.83 10.73
CA ARG A 147 3.01 -13.28 9.68
C ARG A 147 1.55 -13.21 10.12
N ARG A 148 1.05 -14.24 10.81
CA ARG A 148 -0.37 -14.34 11.19
C ARG A 148 -0.71 -13.64 12.49
N LEU A 149 0.25 -13.54 13.42
CA LEU A 149 0.00 -13.07 14.78
C LEU A 149 0.87 -11.89 15.18
N GLY A 150 2.13 -11.87 14.76
CA GLY A 150 3.08 -10.82 15.14
C GLY A 150 2.87 -9.52 14.36
N LEU A 151 2.95 -9.59 13.03
CA LEU A 151 2.84 -8.41 12.17
C LEU A 151 1.48 -7.70 12.29
N PRO A 152 0.33 -8.40 12.33
CA PRO A 152 -0.96 -7.75 12.52
C PRO A 152 -1.11 -7.03 13.86
N VAL A 153 -0.29 -7.38 14.86
CA VAL A 153 -0.27 -6.67 16.14
C VAL A 153 0.51 -5.37 16.01
N ILE A 154 1.67 -5.35 15.34
CA ILE A 154 2.52 -4.15 15.27
C ILE A 154 2.10 -3.14 14.21
N GLU A 155 1.53 -3.60 13.09
CA GLU A 155 1.18 -2.75 11.95
C GLU A 155 0.23 -1.59 12.32
N PRO A 156 -0.86 -1.82 13.09
CA PRO A 156 -1.73 -0.72 13.54
C PRO A 156 -1.01 0.32 14.40
N PHE A 157 -0.02 -0.07 15.20
CA PHE A 157 0.74 0.89 16.01
C PHE A 157 1.69 1.74 15.16
N ILE A 158 2.29 1.14 14.12
CA ILE A 158 3.12 1.89 13.16
C ILE A 158 2.26 2.87 12.38
N GLU A 159 1.09 2.43 11.90
CA GLU A 159 0.15 3.30 11.20
C GLU A 159 -0.33 4.44 12.09
N ALA A 160 -0.73 4.15 13.34
CA ALA A 160 -1.13 5.18 14.29
C ALA A 160 -0.01 6.17 14.61
N PHE A 161 1.24 5.70 14.71
CA PHE A 161 2.41 6.56 14.90
C PHE A 161 2.60 7.54 13.73
N VAL A 162 2.49 7.04 12.50
CA VAL A 162 2.61 7.88 11.29
C VAL A 162 1.38 8.79 11.10
N GLU A 163 0.19 8.33 11.49
CA GLU A 163 -1.07 9.08 11.41
C GLU A 163 -1.09 10.28 12.35
N GLN A 164 -0.55 10.14 13.57
CA GLN A 164 -0.39 11.26 14.50
C GLN A 164 0.43 12.43 13.92
N GLU A 165 1.30 12.13 12.96
CA GLU A 165 2.13 13.10 12.26
C GLU A 165 1.53 13.56 10.93
N GLY A 166 0.38 13.00 10.50
CA GLY A 166 -0.25 13.31 9.21
C GLY A 166 0.51 12.73 8.01
N LEU A 167 1.34 11.70 8.20
CA LEU A 167 2.30 11.23 7.19
C LEU A 167 1.92 9.90 6.54
N VAL A 168 0.68 9.44 6.70
CA VAL A 168 0.20 8.14 6.18
C VAL A 168 0.41 8.03 4.66
N VAL A 169 0.25 9.14 3.93
CA VAL A 169 0.46 9.16 2.48
C VAL A 169 1.93 8.82 2.12
N HIS A 170 2.90 9.25 2.91
CA HIS A 170 4.32 8.92 2.69
C HIS A 170 4.60 7.44 2.98
N LEU A 171 4.00 6.90 4.05
CA LEU A 171 4.05 5.46 4.34
C LEU A 171 3.48 4.65 3.18
N ARG A 172 2.27 4.97 2.70
CA ARG A 172 1.65 4.29 1.56
C ARG A 172 2.46 4.45 0.27
N LEU A 173 3.10 5.60 0.06
CA LEU A 173 4.00 5.79 -1.07
C LEU A 173 5.18 4.82 -0.99
N GLY A 174 5.81 4.68 0.17
CA GLY A 174 6.89 3.72 0.39
C GLY A 174 6.47 2.28 0.11
N GLU A 175 5.30 1.90 0.63
CA GLU A 175 4.73 0.56 0.43
C GLU A 175 4.47 0.25 -1.05
N TRP A 176 3.84 1.19 -1.76
CA TRP A 176 3.52 1.02 -3.18
C TRP A 176 4.78 1.01 -4.04
N VAL A 177 5.71 1.96 -3.84
CA VAL A 177 6.97 2.03 -4.59
C VAL A 177 7.77 0.74 -4.43
N GLU A 178 7.88 0.22 -3.21
CA GLU A 178 8.61 -1.02 -2.95
C GLU A 178 7.90 -2.24 -3.54
N SER A 179 6.56 -2.30 -3.45
CA SER A 179 5.77 -3.36 -4.08
C SER A 179 5.97 -3.40 -5.60
N VAL A 180 5.96 -2.23 -6.25
CA VAL A 180 6.23 -2.11 -7.70
C VAL A 180 7.68 -2.51 -8.00
N ARG A 181 8.65 -2.05 -7.21
CA ARG A 181 10.07 -2.41 -7.38
C ARG A 181 10.26 -3.92 -7.35
N LEU A 182 9.72 -4.59 -6.33
CA LEU A 182 9.83 -6.04 -6.17
C LEU A 182 9.08 -6.79 -7.27
N ALA A 183 7.90 -6.32 -7.69
CA ALA A 183 7.18 -6.89 -8.82
C ALA A 183 8.00 -6.81 -10.11
N LEU A 184 8.60 -5.65 -10.40
CA LEU A 184 9.44 -5.44 -11.58
C LEU A 184 10.74 -6.26 -11.53
N ALA A 185 11.35 -6.39 -10.35
CA ALA A 185 12.61 -7.12 -10.16
C ALA A 185 12.42 -8.64 -10.16
N SER A 186 11.25 -9.14 -9.77
CA SER A 186 10.92 -10.57 -9.74
C SER A 186 10.13 -11.06 -10.95
N ALA A 187 9.68 -10.14 -11.80
CA ALA A 187 8.98 -10.47 -13.03
C ALA A 187 9.83 -11.34 -13.95
N ASP A 188 9.21 -12.40 -14.47
CA ASP A 188 9.70 -13.05 -15.67
C ASP A 188 9.61 -12.05 -16.82
N GLU A 189 10.70 -11.85 -17.56
CA GLU A 189 10.75 -10.93 -18.71
C GLU A 189 9.65 -11.24 -19.74
N SER A 190 9.16 -12.48 -19.78
CA SER A 190 8.08 -12.89 -20.66
C SER A 190 6.68 -12.50 -20.18
N LYS A 191 6.47 -12.21 -18.88
CA LYS A 191 5.15 -11.94 -18.26
C LYS A 191 5.23 -11.04 -17.01
N PRO A 192 5.37 -9.71 -17.15
CA PRO A 192 5.33 -8.76 -16.03
C PRO A 192 3.90 -8.48 -15.53
N ALA A 193 3.05 -9.51 -15.41
CA ALA A 193 1.62 -9.37 -15.16
C ALA A 193 1.34 -8.67 -13.82
N ALA A 194 2.12 -8.98 -12.78
CA ALA A 194 1.97 -8.37 -11.46
C ALA A 194 2.35 -6.89 -11.43
N ALA A 195 3.47 -6.54 -12.06
CA ALA A 195 3.91 -5.14 -12.15
C ALA A 195 2.93 -4.32 -12.98
N THR A 196 2.43 -4.90 -14.08
CA THR A 196 1.38 -4.29 -14.89
C THR A 196 0.13 -4.03 -14.04
N LEU A 197 -0.31 -5.01 -13.26
CA LEU A 197 -1.48 -4.89 -12.39
C LEU A 197 -1.32 -3.74 -11.38
N LEU A 198 -0.17 -3.64 -10.70
CA LEU A 198 0.11 -2.56 -9.75
C LEU A 198 0.17 -1.18 -10.40
N LEU A 199 0.66 -1.09 -11.63
CA LEU A 199 0.76 0.18 -12.35
C LEU A 199 -0.62 0.62 -12.87
N THR A 200 -1.45 -0.31 -13.35
CA THR A 200 -2.66 0.04 -14.11
C THR A 200 -3.98 -0.05 -13.32
N GLN A 201 -4.08 -0.84 -12.25
CA GLN A 201 -5.42 -1.10 -11.65
C GLN A 201 -6.07 0.11 -10.95
N MET A 202 -5.30 1.13 -10.54
CA MET A 202 -5.87 2.31 -9.84
C MET A 202 -5.12 3.62 -10.12
N ASN A 203 -4.22 3.64 -11.12
CA ASN A 203 -3.23 4.71 -11.33
C ASN A 203 -2.72 5.35 -10.00
N PRO A 204 -2.09 4.57 -9.09
CA PRO A 204 -1.71 5.08 -7.76
C PRO A 204 -0.75 6.28 -7.84
N ALA A 205 0.03 6.37 -8.92
CA ALA A 205 0.88 7.52 -9.20
C ALA A 205 0.10 8.84 -9.29
N ALA A 206 -1.08 8.84 -9.95
CA ALA A 206 -1.94 10.02 -10.01
C ALA A 206 -2.47 10.42 -8.63
N PHE A 207 -2.85 9.43 -7.79
CA PHE A 207 -3.24 9.68 -6.41
C PHE A 207 -2.10 10.36 -5.63
N PHE A 208 -0.88 9.80 -5.65
CA PHE A 208 0.24 10.36 -4.89
C PHE A 208 0.64 11.75 -5.36
N LEU A 209 0.60 12.02 -6.67
CA LEU A 209 0.83 13.36 -7.21
C LEU A 209 -0.16 14.39 -6.66
N SER A 210 -1.44 14.01 -6.56
CA SER A 210 -2.48 14.88 -6.00
C SER A 210 -2.33 15.04 -4.49
N ALA A 211 -2.17 13.93 -3.76
CA ALA A 211 -2.11 13.92 -2.30
C ALA A 211 -0.85 14.62 -1.75
N LEU A 212 0.26 14.57 -2.47
CA LEU A 212 1.54 15.14 -2.05
C LEU A 212 1.89 16.45 -2.78
N GLN A 213 0.97 17.02 -3.55
CA GLN A 213 1.21 18.25 -4.33
C GLN A 213 1.75 19.40 -3.46
N ASN A 214 1.24 19.52 -2.22
CA ASN A 214 1.60 20.55 -1.27
C ASN A 214 2.56 20.07 -0.16
N ALA A 215 2.83 18.75 -0.10
CA ALA A 215 3.63 18.12 0.95
C ALA A 215 5.13 18.09 0.62
N GLY A 216 5.55 18.62 -0.54
CA GLY A 216 6.97 18.83 -0.84
C GLY A 216 7.72 17.59 -1.32
N LEU A 217 7.11 16.77 -2.19
CA LEU A 217 7.86 15.74 -2.93
C LEU A 217 9.11 16.37 -3.59
N PRO A 218 10.31 15.80 -3.40
CA PRO A 218 11.49 16.27 -4.10
C PRO A 218 11.29 16.23 -5.62
N ALA A 219 11.91 17.15 -6.34
CA ALA A 219 11.68 17.33 -7.78
C ALA A 219 11.86 16.03 -8.59
N GLY A 220 12.86 15.21 -8.23
CA GLY A 220 13.09 13.89 -8.84
C GLY A 220 11.92 12.91 -8.61
N GLY A 221 11.39 12.84 -7.38
CA GLY A 221 10.24 11.99 -7.05
C GLY A 221 8.97 12.42 -7.79
N LYS A 222 8.73 13.72 -7.93
CA LYS A 222 7.58 14.24 -8.68
C LYS A 222 7.65 13.88 -10.18
N ALA A 223 8.80 14.09 -10.82
CA ALA A 223 8.99 13.76 -12.23
C ALA A 223 8.83 12.25 -12.50
N ALA A 224 9.34 11.43 -11.59
CA ALA A 224 9.19 9.98 -11.66
C ALA A 224 7.73 9.53 -11.48
N LEU A 225 6.97 10.14 -10.56
CA LEU A 225 5.54 9.85 -10.42
C LEU A 225 4.73 10.26 -11.66
N GLU A 226 5.02 11.39 -12.30
CA GLU A 226 4.37 11.76 -13.58
C GLU A 226 4.68 10.74 -14.68
N THR A 227 5.90 10.20 -14.69
CA THR A 227 6.28 9.11 -15.60
C THR A 227 5.44 7.85 -15.34
N LEU A 228 5.33 7.42 -14.08
CA LEU A 228 4.52 6.23 -13.72
C LEU A 228 3.03 6.44 -14.02
N LYS A 229 2.51 7.65 -13.80
CA LYS A 229 1.13 8.02 -14.16
C LYS A 229 0.88 7.95 -15.66
N ALA A 230 1.83 8.39 -16.48
CA ALA A 230 1.73 8.27 -17.93
C ALA A 230 1.71 6.79 -18.35
N LEU A 231 2.62 5.98 -17.81
CA LEU A 231 2.67 4.53 -18.07
C LEU A 231 1.38 3.81 -17.64
N ALA A 232 0.76 4.20 -16.52
CA ALA A 232 -0.49 3.61 -16.05
C ALA A 232 -1.66 3.79 -17.02
N ASN A 233 -1.59 4.78 -17.93
CA ASN A 233 -2.61 5.05 -18.93
C ASN A 233 -2.30 4.40 -20.29
N GLU A 234 -1.17 3.70 -20.42
CA GLU A 234 -0.85 2.96 -21.64
C GLU A 234 -1.75 1.73 -21.76
N PRO A 235 -2.37 1.48 -22.94
CA PRO A 235 -3.25 0.33 -23.13
C PRO A 235 -2.51 -1.00 -23.02
N LYS A 236 -1.20 -1.00 -23.25
CA LYS A 236 -0.32 -2.16 -23.10
C LYS A 236 1.10 -1.72 -22.74
N LEU A 237 1.66 -2.35 -21.71
CA LEU A 237 3.05 -2.12 -21.32
C LEU A 237 3.99 -2.97 -22.21
N SER A 238 4.96 -2.31 -22.83
CA SER A 238 6.08 -2.92 -23.56
C SER A 238 7.29 -3.10 -22.63
N ASN A 239 8.32 -3.83 -23.07
CA ASN A 239 9.55 -3.96 -22.28
C ASN A 239 10.23 -2.60 -22.03
N ALA A 240 10.13 -1.65 -22.98
CA ALA A 240 10.62 -0.30 -22.77
C ALA A 240 9.86 0.42 -21.64
N HIS A 241 8.54 0.22 -21.56
CA HIS A 241 7.72 0.76 -20.47
C HIS A 241 8.11 0.16 -19.12
N ILE A 242 8.42 -1.14 -19.07
CA ILE A 242 8.90 -1.82 -17.85
C ILE A 242 10.24 -1.26 -17.38
N THR A 243 11.19 -1.04 -18.28
CA THR A 243 12.48 -0.40 -17.95
C THR A 243 12.27 1.03 -17.44
N GLN A 244 11.40 1.80 -18.10
CA GLN A 244 11.08 3.16 -17.68
C GLN A 244 10.42 3.19 -16.30
N ALA A 245 9.49 2.26 -16.02
CA ALA A 245 8.87 2.13 -14.71
C ALA A 245 9.90 1.80 -13.62
N ARG A 246 10.86 0.90 -13.91
CA ARG A 246 11.95 0.57 -12.97
C ARG A 246 12.78 1.79 -12.64
N THR A 247 13.23 2.53 -13.66
CA THR A 247 14.00 3.77 -13.46
C THR A 247 13.22 4.80 -12.66
N ALA A 248 11.92 4.99 -12.92
CA ALA A 248 11.10 5.93 -12.19
C ALA A 248 10.94 5.53 -10.71
N VAL A 249 10.67 4.25 -10.42
CA VAL A 249 10.59 3.73 -9.05
C VAL A 249 11.89 3.93 -8.27
N GLU A 250 13.04 3.66 -8.91
CA GLU A 250 14.37 3.89 -8.32
C GLU A 250 14.62 5.38 -8.05
N GLN A 251 14.18 6.27 -8.95
CA GLN A 251 14.28 7.72 -8.76
C GLN A 251 13.42 8.22 -7.59
N ILE A 252 12.22 7.66 -7.39
CA ILE A 252 11.40 7.99 -6.21
C ILE A 252 12.11 7.53 -4.94
N ALA A 253 12.60 6.29 -4.91
CA ALA A 253 13.32 5.76 -3.76
C ALA A 253 14.57 6.59 -3.43
N LEU A 254 15.37 6.97 -4.43
CA LEU A 254 16.55 7.80 -4.24
C LEU A 254 16.21 9.22 -3.76
N ALA A 255 15.10 9.78 -4.23
CA ALA A 255 14.66 11.10 -3.80
C ALA A 255 14.17 11.11 -2.34
N MET A 256 13.63 9.98 -1.88
CA MET A 256 13.00 9.84 -0.55
C MET A 256 13.90 9.22 0.52
N ARG A 257 15.14 8.84 0.17
CA ARG A 257 16.17 8.31 1.07
C ARG A 257 17.29 9.32 1.22
#